data_AF-A0A162XH25-F1
#
_entry.id   AF-A0A162XH25-F1
#
_cell.length_a   1.000
_cell.length_b   1.000
_cell.length_c   1.000
_cell.angle_alpha   90.00
_cell.angle_beta   90.00
_cell.angle_gamma   90.00
#
_symmetry.space_group_name_H-M   'P 1'
#
loop_
_entity.id
_entity.type
_entity.pdbx_description
1 polymer ?
#
loop_
_entity_poly.entity_id
_entity_poly.type
_entity_poly.pdbx_seq_one_letter_code
_entity_poly.pdbx_strand_id
1 'polypeptide(L)'
;MTFSTTSLKFDPAGRFVYIVTDTYYPTSADFEDGKGATTIDSVHTTVGGANNRAKKIMFARDNPDNNCEVDEDKIIEEQKGGLYIGIGMGGTEKDGCYARKCEVEAKPVDIDEDGSSEEET
;
A
#
# COMPACT_ATOMS: atom_id res chain seq x y z
N MET A 1 -9.02 -6.80 -29.71
CA MET A 1 -9.18 -7.19 -28.29
C MET A 1 -9.65 -5.96 -27.56
N THR A 2 -10.90 -5.94 -27.13
CA THR A 2 -11.52 -4.77 -26.50
C THR A 2 -11.39 -4.92 -24.99
N PHE A 3 -10.62 -4.04 -24.34
CA PHE A 3 -10.53 -4.02 -22.89
C PHE A 3 -11.85 -3.44 -22.35
N SER A 4 -12.64 -4.28 -21.69
CA SER A 4 -13.82 -3.84 -20.96
C SER A 4 -13.37 -3.18 -19.68
N THR A 5 -13.41 -1.84 -19.65
CA THR A 5 -13.20 -1.07 -18.42
C THR A 5 -14.40 -1.27 -17.51
N THR A 6 -14.32 -2.24 -16.62
CA THR A 6 -15.29 -2.42 -15.54
C THR A 6 -15.35 -1.14 -14.73
N SER A 7 -16.46 -0.41 -14.85
CA SER A 7 -16.73 0.75 -14.00
C SER A 7 -16.88 0.28 -12.57
N LEU A 8 -15.89 0.58 -11.72
CA LEU A 8 -15.98 0.46 -10.27
C LEU A 8 -17.13 1.36 -9.82
N LYS A 9 -18.29 0.76 -9.52
CA LYS A 9 -19.41 1.47 -8.91
C LYS A 9 -19.04 1.79 -7.47
N PHE A 10 -18.82 3.07 -7.20
CA PHE A 10 -18.68 3.63 -5.86
C PHE A 10 -20.07 3.76 -5.22
N ASP A 11 -20.20 3.21 -4.02
CA ASP A 11 -21.39 3.33 -3.18
C ASP A 11 -21.42 4.75 -2.55
N PRO A 12 -22.56 5.47 -2.57
CA PRO A 12 -22.60 6.89 -2.19
C PRO A 12 -22.54 7.17 -0.67
N ALA A 13 -22.50 6.14 0.20
CA ALA A 13 -22.38 6.32 1.66
C ALA A 13 -21.17 5.60 2.30
N GLY A 14 -20.49 4.68 1.60
CA GLY A 14 -19.34 3.93 2.13
C GLY A 14 -18.02 4.68 1.93
N ARG A 15 -17.49 5.33 2.97
CA ARG A 15 -16.21 6.03 2.88
C ARG A 15 -15.09 4.99 2.84
N PHE A 16 -14.45 4.81 1.68
CA PHE A 16 -13.24 4.01 1.61
C PHE A 16 -12.07 4.76 2.26
N VAL A 17 -11.23 4.02 2.98
CA VAL A 17 -9.89 4.46 3.34
C VAL A 17 -8.86 3.68 2.55
N TYR A 18 -7.78 4.35 2.20
CA TYR A 18 -6.68 3.80 1.43
C TYR A 18 -5.49 3.66 2.37
N ILE A 19 -5.12 2.43 2.65
CA ILE A 19 -4.06 2.07 3.58
C ILE A 19 -2.81 1.82 2.76
N VAL A 20 -1.72 2.51 3.11
CA VAL A 20 -0.40 2.27 2.55
C VAL A 20 0.32 1.30 3.48
N THR A 21 0.63 0.12 2.97
CA THR A 21 1.42 -0.88 3.70
C THR A 21 2.82 -0.98 3.11
N ASP A 22 3.76 -1.28 3.97
CA ASP A 22 5.16 -1.48 3.62
C ASP A 22 5.63 -2.81 4.21
N THR A 23 6.04 -3.71 3.33
CA THR A 23 6.44 -5.07 3.66
C THR A 23 7.90 -5.28 3.34
N TYR A 24 8.65 -5.69 4.36
CA TYR A 24 10.07 -5.99 4.27
C TYR A 24 10.28 -7.51 4.21
N TYR A 25 11.12 -7.96 3.29
CA TYR A 25 11.49 -9.36 3.14
C TYR A 25 12.97 -9.54 3.44
N PRO A 26 13.33 -10.25 4.52
CA PRO A 26 14.71 -10.30 4.92
C PRO A 26 15.60 -11.10 3.98
N THR A 27 15.05 -12.19 3.45
CA THR A 27 15.75 -13.13 2.56
C THR A 27 14.97 -13.35 1.27
N SER A 28 15.65 -13.91 0.28
CA SER A 28 15.01 -14.37 -0.96
C SER A 28 13.93 -15.43 -0.70
N ALA A 29 14.18 -16.36 0.21
CA ALA A 29 13.21 -17.38 0.60
C ALA A 29 11.96 -16.76 1.25
N ASP A 30 12.12 -15.74 2.11
CA ASP A 30 10.98 -15.04 2.71
C ASP A 30 10.14 -14.30 1.66
N PHE A 31 10.80 -13.74 0.64
CA PHE A 31 10.11 -13.11 -0.48
C PHE A 31 9.31 -14.14 -1.31
N GLU A 32 9.90 -15.28 -1.65
CA GLU A 32 9.23 -16.35 -2.38
C GLU A 32 8.07 -16.98 -1.60
N ASP A 33 8.23 -17.17 -0.29
CA ASP A 33 7.20 -17.72 0.60
C ASP A 33 6.16 -16.68 1.04
N GLY A 34 6.36 -15.39 0.73
CA GLY A 34 5.50 -14.29 1.17
C GLY A 34 5.56 -13.98 2.68
N LYS A 35 6.64 -14.37 3.37
CA LYS A 35 6.85 -14.20 4.81
C LYS A 35 7.56 -12.88 5.16
N GLY A 36 6.97 -11.78 4.72
CA GLY A 36 7.49 -10.44 5.03
C GLY A 36 6.97 -9.88 6.34
N ALA A 37 7.71 -8.93 6.92
CA ALA A 37 7.23 -8.10 8.01
C ALA A 37 6.48 -6.88 7.44
N THR A 38 5.16 -6.88 7.56
CA THR A 38 4.31 -5.78 7.07
C THR A 38 4.04 -4.76 8.17
N THR A 39 4.19 -3.49 7.82
CA THR A 39 3.83 -2.35 8.65
C THR A 39 2.84 -1.46 7.91
N ILE A 40 1.96 -0.78 8.65
CA ILE A 40 1.10 0.26 8.09
C ILE A 40 1.87 1.58 8.17
N ASP A 41 2.14 2.18 7.01
CA ASP A 41 2.79 3.49 6.96
C ASP A 41 1.79 4.61 7.23
N SER A 42 0.67 4.62 6.51
CA SER A 42 -0.31 5.70 6.59
C SER A 42 -1.67 5.30 6.04
N VAL A 43 -2.68 6.09 6.41
CA VAL A 43 -4.07 5.94 5.96
C VAL A 43 -4.53 7.23 5.32
N HIS A 44 -5.17 7.14 4.15
CA HIS A 44 -5.62 8.28 3.35
C HIS A 44 -7.09 8.14 3.00
N THR A 45 -7.78 9.27 2.81
CA THR A 45 -9.15 9.29 2.30
C THR A 45 -9.23 9.36 0.78
N THR A 46 -8.09 9.50 0.10
CA THR A 46 -8.02 9.58 -1.37
C THR A 46 -6.97 8.63 -1.94
N VAL A 47 -7.29 8.02 -3.09
CA VAL A 47 -6.38 7.15 -3.85
C VAL A 47 -5.08 7.89 -4.19
N GLY A 48 -5.20 9.13 -4.68
CA GLY A 48 -4.04 9.92 -5.11
C GLY A 48 -3.07 10.21 -3.98
N GLY A 49 -3.57 10.51 -2.78
CA GLY A 49 -2.74 10.71 -1.59
C GLY A 49 -1.97 9.44 -1.21
N ALA A 50 -2.68 8.31 -1.13
CA ALA A 50 -2.07 7.02 -0.80
C ALA A 50 -1.02 6.58 -1.83
N ASN A 51 -1.33 6.65 -3.13
CA ASN A 51 -0.40 6.26 -4.19
C ASN A 51 0.86 7.14 -4.20
N ASN A 52 0.72 8.45 -4.02
CA ASN A 52 1.86 9.36 -3.95
C ASN A 52 2.74 9.06 -2.72
N ARG A 53 2.13 8.69 -1.59
CA ARG A 53 2.87 8.29 -0.40
C ARG A 53 3.61 6.97 -0.62
N ALA A 54 2.94 5.95 -1.17
CA ALA A 54 3.53 4.65 -1.45
C ALA A 54 4.74 4.75 -2.40
N LYS A 55 4.63 5.56 -3.47
CA LYS A 55 5.78 5.88 -4.35
C LYS A 55 6.92 6.53 -3.57
N LYS A 56 6.64 7.56 -2.76
CA LYS A 56 7.68 8.22 -1.95
C LYS A 56 8.42 7.24 -1.04
N ILE A 57 7.74 6.24 -0.49
CA ILE A 57 8.36 5.20 0.36
C ILE A 57 9.30 4.33 -0.47
N MET A 58 8.85 3.88 -1.65
CA MET A 58 9.64 3.02 -2.53
C MET A 58 10.91 3.68 -3.07
N PHE A 59 10.86 5.00 -3.33
CA PHE A 59 11.98 5.77 -3.88
C PHE A 59 12.71 6.63 -2.83
N ALA A 60 12.50 6.38 -1.52
CA ALA A 60 13.23 7.09 -0.47
C ALA A 60 14.65 6.53 -0.33
N ARG A 61 15.67 7.34 -0.66
CA ARG A 61 17.10 6.98 -0.59
C ARG A 61 17.72 6.97 0.80
N ASP A 62 17.14 7.71 1.74
CA ASP A 62 17.74 7.94 3.04
C ASP A 62 16.66 7.86 4.12
N ASN A 63 16.39 6.63 4.59
CA ASN A 63 15.88 6.48 5.94
C ASN A 63 17.03 5.94 6.79
N PRO A 64 17.60 6.73 7.71
CA PRO A 64 18.68 6.26 8.58
C PRO A 64 18.25 5.09 9.48
N ASP A 65 16.96 4.85 9.63
CA ASP A 65 16.36 3.74 10.35
C ASP A 65 15.97 2.54 9.47
N ASN A 66 16.17 2.62 8.15
CA ASN A 66 15.72 1.60 7.21
C ASN A 66 16.90 1.07 6.39
N ASN A 67 17.53 0.01 6.88
CA ASN A 67 18.63 -0.70 6.22
C ASN A 67 18.19 -1.45 4.94
N CYS A 68 16.99 -1.17 4.41
CA CYS A 68 16.52 -1.69 3.15
C CYS A 68 16.72 -0.68 2.01
N GLU A 69 17.97 -0.52 1.57
CA GLU A 69 18.24 0.19 0.32
C GLU A 69 17.86 -0.74 -0.84
N VAL A 70 16.74 -0.47 -1.50
CA VAL A 70 16.35 -1.19 -2.72
C VAL A 70 17.01 -0.55 -3.93
N ASP A 71 17.41 -1.38 -4.90
CA ASP A 71 17.96 -0.88 -6.15
C ASP A 71 16.84 -0.24 -6.98
N GLU A 72 16.90 1.07 -7.19
CA GLU A 72 15.88 1.84 -7.90
C GLU A 72 15.67 1.32 -9.32
N ASP A 73 16.73 0.84 -9.97
CA ASP A 73 16.66 0.26 -11.33
C ASP A 73 15.95 -1.10 -11.35
N LYS A 74 15.75 -1.71 -10.17
CA LYS A 74 15.03 -2.97 -9.97
C LYS A 74 13.66 -2.80 -9.34
N ILE A 75 13.16 -1.56 -9.23
CA ILE A 75 11.79 -1.33 -8.77
C ILE A 75 10.81 -1.67 -9.88
N ILE A 76 9.90 -2.58 -9.59
CA ILE A 76 8.75 -2.93 -10.43
C ILE A 76 7.54 -2.16 -9.90
N GLU A 77 6.95 -1.33 -10.76
CA GLU A 77 5.69 -0.62 -10.47
C GLU A 77 4.52 -1.32 -11.17
N GLU A 78 3.48 -1.62 -10.40
CA GLU A 78 2.22 -2.16 -10.89
C GLU A 78 1.04 -1.28 -10.41
N GLN A 79 -0.07 -1.33 -11.14
CA GLN A 79 -1.33 -0.74 -10.72
C GLN A 79 -2.46 -1.75 -10.79
N LYS A 80 -3.11 -1.99 -9.65
CA LYS A 80 -4.27 -2.89 -9.55
C LYS A 80 -5.49 -2.09 -9.11
N GLY A 81 -6.47 -1.95 -10.00
CA GLY A 81 -7.68 -1.16 -9.72
C GLY A 81 -7.40 0.33 -9.44
N GLY A 82 -6.31 0.88 -10.00
CA GLY A 82 -5.87 2.26 -9.75
C GLY A 82 -5.07 2.46 -8.45
N LEU A 83 -4.79 1.39 -7.70
CA LEU A 83 -3.97 1.41 -6.50
C LEU A 83 -2.54 1.00 -6.81
N TYR A 84 -1.58 1.68 -6.20
CA TYR A 84 -0.15 1.45 -6.43
C TYR A 84 0.34 0.18 -5.75
N ILE A 85 1.19 -0.57 -6.45
CA ILE A 85 2.02 -1.65 -5.90
C ILE A 85 3.43 -1.42 -6.42
N GLY A 86 4.40 -1.33 -5.52
CA GLY A 86 5.82 -1.23 -5.84
C GLY A 86 6.58 -2.37 -5.20
N ILE A 87 7.43 -3.05 -5.95
CA ILE A 87 8.33 -4.09 -5.45
C ILE A 87 9.75 -3.71 -5.81
N GLY A 88 10.60 -3.48 -4.81
CA GLY A 88 12.02 -3.18 -4.98
C GLY A 88 12.84 -4.38 -4.53
N MET A 89 13.82 -4.78 -5.34
CA MET A 89 14.75 -5.86 -5.04
C MET A 89 16.18 -5.32 -5.01
N GLY A 90 17.08 -6.06 -4.37
CA GLY A 90 18.51 -5.77 -4.45
C GLY A 90 19.09 -5.06 -3.23
N GLY A 91 18.41 -5.15 -2.09
CA GLY A 91 19.09 -4.88 -0.82
C GLY A 91 20.21 -5.89 -0.58
N THR A 92 21.22 -5.47 0.17
CA THR A 92 22.30 -6.35 0.60
C THR A 92 21.74 -7.36 1.60
N GLU A 93 21.70 -8.66 1.24
CA GLU A 93 21.28 -9.74 2.16
C GLU A 93 22.04 -9.74 3.49
N LYS A 94 23.25 -9.17 3.51
CA LYS A 94 24.07 -8.98 4.73
C LYS A 94 23.45 -8.01 5.74
N ASP A 95 22.69 -7.03 5.28
CA ASP A 95 21.99 -6.04 6.10
C ASP A 95 20.54 -6.47 6.40
N GLY A 96 20.21 -7.69 5.96
CA GLY A 96 18.97 -8.36 6.26
C GLY A 96 17.81 -7.91 5.40
N CYS A 97 17.98 -7.09 4.35
CA CYS A 97 16.90 -6.77 3.40
C CYS A 97 17.18 -7.35 2.02
N TYR A 98 16.35 -8.28 1.57
CA TYR A 98 16.39 -8.78 0.20
C TYR A 98 15.47 -8.00 -0.73
N ALA A 99 14.23 -7.78 -0.30
CA ALA A 99 13.20 -7.10 -1.06
C ALA A 99 12.27 -6.29 -0.17
N ARG A 100 11.62 -5.29 -0.78
CA ARG A 100 10.60 -4.47 -0.13
C ARG A 100 9.40 -4.34 -1.07
N LYS A 101 8.21 -4.45 -0.52
CA LYS A 101 6.95 -4.25 -1.24
C LYS A 101 6.13 -3.18 -0.54
N CYS A 102 5.78 -2.12 -1.26
CA CYS A 102 4.83 -1.13 -0.78
C CYS A 102 3.56 -1.20 -1.63
N GLU A 103 2.41 -1.35 -0.98
CA GLU A 103 1.13 -1.46 -1.68
C GLU A 103 0.04 -0.61 -1.04
N VAL A 104 -0.93 -0.22 -1.86
CA VAL A 104 -2.10 0.52 -1.42
C VAL A 104 -3.31 -0.39 -1.46
N GLU A 105 -3.98 -0.54 -0.33
CA GLU A 105 -5.23 -1.28 -0.20
C GLU A 105 -6.41 -0.35 0.08
N ALA A 106 -7.53 -0.55 -0.61
CA ALA A 106 -8.79 0.11 -0.26
C ALA A 106 -9.55 -0.76 0.74
N LYS A 107 -9.92 -0.19 1.89
CA LYS A 107 -10.82 -0.82 2.87
C LYS A 107 -12.10 0.00 2.99
N PRO A 108 -13.29 -0.63 2.93
CA PRO A 108 -14.53 0.06 3.24
C PRO A 108 -14.56 0.42 4.72
N VAL A 109 -15.13 1.57 5.06
CA VAL A 109 -15.47 1.93 6.43
C VAL A 109 -16.98 1.88 6.55
N ASP A 110 -17.47 0.98 7.40
CA ASP A 110 -18.85 1.01 7.87
C ASP A 110 -18.97 2.19 8.82
N ILE A 111 -19.70 3.21 8.39
CA ILE A 111 -20.16 4.27 9.29
C ILE A 111 -21.53 3.82 9.72
N ASP A 112 -21.63 3.26 10.92
CA ASP A 112 -22.90 3.20 11.61
C ASP A 112 -23.35 4.65 11.77
N GLU A 113 -24.32 5.09 10.96
CA GLU A 113 -25.07 6.29 11.28
C GLU A 113 -25.80 5.99 12.59
N ASP A 114 -25.20 6.35 13.72
CA ASP A 114 -25.91 6.51 14.99
C ASP A 114 -27.02 7.54 14.75
N GLY A 115 -28.16 7.03 14.30
CA GLY A 115 -29.43 7.73 14.25
C GLY A 115 -29.81 8.09 15.68
N SER A 116 -29.27 9.20 16.18
CA SER A 116 -29.76 9.88 17.36
C SER A 116 -31.15 10.41 17.02
N SER A 117 -32.16 9.55 17.16
CA SER A 117 -33.55 9.97 17.28
C SER A 117 -33.66 10.81 18.55
N GLU A 118 -33.50 12.12 18.41
CA GLU A 118 -33.99 13.08 19.38
C GLU A 118 -35.54 13.08 19.28
N GLU A 119 -36.17 12.03 19.81
CA GLU A 119 -37.51 12.17 20.36
C GLU A 119 -37.34 12.82 21.73
N GLU A 120 -37.57 14.12 21.82
CA GLU A 120 -38.15 14.79 23.00
C GLU A 120 -38.29 16.31 22.73
N THR A 121 -39.49 16.74 22.34
CA THR A 121 -40.36 17.70 23.09
C THR A 121 -41.46 18.24 22.17
#